data_AF-A0A935T7J0-F1
#
_entry.id   AF-A0A935T7J0-F1
#
_cell.length_a   1.000
_cell.length_b   1.000
_cell.length_c   1.000
_cell.angle_alpha   90.00
_cell.angle_beta   90.00
_cell.angle_gamma   90.00
#
_symmetry.space_group_name_H-M   'P 1'
#
loop_
_entity.id
_entity.type
_entity.pdbx_description
1 polymer ?
#
loop_
_entity_poly.entity_id
_entity_poly.type
_entity_poly.pdbx_seq_one_letter_code
_entity_poly.pdbx_strand_id
1 'polypeptide(L)'
;MSLPGNVRIGPILAIPALLSESGVSPQRAFAQAGIDPRLFDNPDNRVPIEAVGRLFAIHERTLRRRLEKERKNLQQLVNEARFELAQQLLQNTCLSVSAIATALRYDDANAFSRAFRNWANLSPTQWRARQ
;
A
#
# COMPACT_ATOMS: atom_id res chain seq x y z
N MET A 1 11.92 -28.86 11.99
CA MET A 1 12.17 -30.12 11.28
C MET A 1 12.42 -29.75 9.83
N SER A 2 13.68 -29.76 9.40
CA SER A 2 14.08 -29.42 8.03
C SER A 2 13.51 -30.45 7.06
N LEU A 3 12.78 -30.01 6.03
CA LEU A 3 12.37 -30.91 4.96
C LEU A 3 13.61 -31.20 4.11
N PRO A 4 14.13 -32.44 4.09
CA PRO A 4 15.26 -32.77 3.23
C PRO A 4 14.79 -32.78 1.77
N GLY A 5 15.49 -32.06 0.89
CA GLY A 5 15.22 -32.10 -0.54
C GLY A 5 15.59 -30.83 -1.27
N ASN A 6 15.83 -30.97 -2.57
CA ASN A 6 16.07 -29.84 -3.46
C ASN A 6 14.98 -29.77 -4.53
N VAL A 7 14.56 -28.55 -4.87
CA VAL A 7 13.59 -28.25 -5.93
C VAL A 7 14.35 -27.70 -7.13
N ARG A 8 13.95 -28.11 -8.34
CA ARG A 8 14.46 -27.54 -9.58
C ARG A 8 13.99 -26.09 -9.71
N ILE A 9 14.81 -25.22 -10.28
CA ILE A 9 14.47 -23.80 -10.40
C ILE A 9 13.42 -23.52 -11.47
N GLY A 10 13.34 -24.31 -12.54
CA GLY A 10 12.41 -24.08 -13.66
C GLY A 10 10.99 -23.63 -13.23
N PRO A 11 10.31 -24.31 -12.30
CA PRO A 11 9.00 -23.90 -11.78
C PRO A 11 8.94 -22.54 -11.06
N ILE A 12 10.06 -22.03 -10.56
CA ILE A 12 10.17 -20.78 -9.79
C ILE A 12 11.02 -19.70 -10.48
N LEU A 13 11.40 -19.90 -11.74
CA LEU A 13 12.30 -18.99 -12.48
C LEU A 13 11.76 -17.56 -12.57
N ALA A 14 10.43 -17.39 -12.53
CA ALA A 14 9.77 -16.09 -12.59
C ALA A 14 9.84 -15.27 -11.27
N ILE A 15 10.20 -15.90 -10.15
CA ILE A 15 10.21 -15.23 -8.83
C ILE A 15 11.05 -13.93 -8.80
N PRO A 16 12.28 -13.87 -9.34
CA PRO A 16 13.03 -12.61 -9.37
C PRO A 16 12.31 -11.46 -10.11
N ALA A 17 11.59 -11.75 -11.19
CA ALA A 17 10.79 -10.74 -11.89
C ALA A 17 9.60 -10.29 -11.03
N LEU A 18 8.86 -11.24 -10.46
CA LEU A 18 7.71 -10.95 -9.58
C LEU A 18 8.11 -10.16 -8.33
N LEU A 19 9.27 -10.47 -7.74
CA LEU A 19 9.86 -9.69 -6.65
C LEU A 19 10.11 -8.25 -7.11
N SER A 20 10.70 -8.05 -8.30
CA SER A 20 11.01 -6.72 -8.84
C SER A 20 9.75 -5.91 -9.19
N GLU A 21 8.73 -6.54 -9.78
CA GLU A 21 7.42 -5.92 -10.05
C GLU A 21 6.72 -5.52 -8.77
N SER A 22 6.80 -6.39 -7.76
CA SER A 22 6.38 -6.10 -6.40
C SER A 22 7.39 -5.19 -5.67
N GLY A 23 8.34 -4.57 -6.38
CA GLY A 23 9.44 -3.68 -5.98
C GLY A 23 10.36 -4.18 -4.85
N VAL A 24 10.34 -5.46 -4.56
CA VAL A 24 11.26 -6.14 -3.66
C VAL A 24 12.55 -6.38 -4.44
N SER A 25 13.70 -5.97 -3.90
CA SER A 25 14.97 -6.31 -4.55
C SER A 25 15.17 -7.84 -4.51
N PRO A 26 15.30 -8.50 -5.67
CA PRO A 26 15.55 -9.94 -5.72
C PRO A 26 16.83 -10.32 -4.99
N GLN A 27 17.90 -9.51 -5.14
CA GLN A 27 19.18 -9.73 -4.48
C GLN A 27 19.03 -9.76 -2.96
N ARG A 28 18.24 -8.84 -2.38
CA ARG A 28 17.96 -8.83 -0.95
C ARG A 28 17.12 -10.02 -0.50
N ALA A 29 16.11 -10.39 -1.28
CA ALA A 29 15.26 -11.54 -0.96
C ALA A 29 16.05 -12.86 -1.01
N PHE A 30 16.92 -13.03 -2.01
CA PHE A 30 17.80 -14.19 -2.14
C PHE A 30 18.82 -14.26 -1.00
N ALA A 31 19.47 -13.15 -0.65
CA ALA A 31 20.40 -13.09 0.49
C ALA A 31 19.72 -13.49 1.81
N GLN A 32 18.49 -13.03 2.05
CA GLN A 32 17.70 -13.41 3.24
C GLN A 32 17.22 -14.86 3.22
N ALA A 33 16.97 -15.42 2.04
CA ALA A 33 16.58 -16.82 1.87
C ALA A 33 17.80 -17.78 1.93
N GLY A 34 19.03 -17.24 1.81
CA GLY A 34 20.25 -18.03 1.68
C GLY A 34 20.37 -18.69 0.30
N ILE A 35 19.89 -18.02 -0.74
CA ILE A 35 19.92 -18.50 -2.13
C ILE A 35 20.97 -17.71 -2.90
N ASP A 36 21.86 -18.40 -3.62
CA ASP A 36 22.72 -17.76 -4.60
C ASP A 36 21.90 -17.38 -5.84
N PRO A 37 21.81 -16.09 -6.23
CA PRO A 37 21.06 -15.66 -7.41
C PRO A 37 21.51 -16.35 -8.70
N ARG A 38 22.79 -16.76 -8.81
CA ARG A 38 23.32 -17.46 -10.00
C ARG A 38 22.67 -18.81 -10.24
N LEU A 39 22.02 -19.37 -9.23
CA LEU A 39 21.24 -20.59 -9.41
C LEU A 39 20.09 -20.35 -10.41
N PHE A 40 19.56 -19.13 -10.52
CA PHE A 40 18.50 -18.80 -11.48
C PHE A 40 18.96 -18.66 -12.93
N ASP A 41 20.27 -18.70 -13.21
CA ASP A 41 20.81 -18.59 -14.58
C ASP A 41 20.57 -19.87 -15.41
N ASN A 42 20.27 -20.99 -14.75
CA ASN A 42 19.94 -22.25 -15.40
C ASN A 42 18.69 -22.88 -14.74
N PRO A 43 17.60 -23.12 -15.49
CA PRO A 43 16.37 -23.70 -14.93
C PRO A 43 16.54 -25.11 -14.37
N ASP A 44 17.60 -25.84 -14.71
CA ASP A 44 17.88 -27.18 -14.18
C ASP A 44 18.67 -27.18 -12.87
N ASN A 45 19.17 -26.01 -12.45
CA ASN A 45 19.77 -25.85 -11.13
C ASN A 45 18.76 -26.19 -10.03
N ARG A 46 19.30 -26.61 -8.89
CA ARG A 46 18.51 -27.07 -7.75
C ARG A 46 18.80 -26.24 -6.51
N VAL A 47 17.74 -25.91 -5.77
CA VAL A 47 17.78 -25.13 -4.53
C VAL A 47 17.17 -25.92 -3.38
N PRO A 48 17.68 -25.76 -2.14
CA PRO A 48 17.07 -26.38 -0.97
C PRO A 48 15.62 -25.93 -0.80
N ILE A 49 14.72 -26.88 -0.52
CA ILE A 49 13.29 -26.60 -0.34
C ILE A 49 13.04 -25.56 0.77
N GLU A 50 13.86 -25.56 1.82
CA GLU A 50 13.76 -24.57 2.89
C GLU A 50 14.08 -23.15 2.42
N ALA A 51 15.07 -23.03 1.54
CA ALA A 51 15.48 -21.74 0.99
C ALA A 51 14.34 -21.18 0.12
N VAL A 52 13.69 -22.05 -0.66
CA VAL A 52 12.47 -21.72 -1.40
C VAL A 52 11.33 -21.28 -0.46
N GLY A 53 11.11 -22.00 0.63
CA GLY A 53 10.12 -21.63 1.64
C GLY A 53 10.38 -20.25 2.27
N ARG A 54 11.64 -19.95 2.61
CA ARG A 54 12.05 -18.62 3.09
C ARG A 54 11.83 -17.53 2.04
N LEU A 55 12.13 -17.82 0.78
CA LEU A 55 11.93 -16.89 -0.33
C LEU A 55 10.44 -16.52 -0.50
N PHE A 56 9.54 -17.50 -0.43
CA PHE A 56 8.09 -17.26 -0.49
C PHE A 56 7.57 -16.45 0.70
N ALA A 57 8.05 -16.73 1.92
CA ALA A 57 7.66 -15.97 3.12
C ALA A 57 8.07 -14.48 3.03
N ILE A 58 9.21 -14.19 2.42
CA ILE A 58 9.68 -12.81 2.18
C ILE A 58 8.79 -12.09 1.16
N HIS A 59 8.39 -12.79 0.08
CA HIS A 59 7.50 -12.26 -0.94
C HIS A 59 6.13 -11.88 -0.36
N GLU A 60 5.51 -12.77 0.42
CA GLU A 60 4.20 -12.53 1.03
C GLU A 60 4.21 -11.32 1.98
N ARG A 61 5.16 -11.28 2.92
CA ARG A 61 5.28 -10.17 3.89
C ARG A 61 5.54 -8.83 3.19
N THR A 62 6.37 -8.83 2.15
CA THR A 62 6.75 -7.58 1.48
C THR A 62 5.64 -7.08 0.55
N LEU A 63 4.98 -7.97 -0.18
CA LEU A 63 3.81 -7.66 -1.00
C LEU A 63 2.67 -7.12 -0.13
N ARG A 64 2.37 -7.77 1.00
CA ARG A 64 1.36 -7.31 1.97
C ARG A 64 1.67 -5.90 2.48
N ARG A 65 2.92 -5.64 2.88
CA ARG A 65 3.36 -4.31 3.32
C ARG A 65 3.23 -3.27 2.21
N ARG A 66 3.51 -3.63 0.96
CA ARG A 66 3.37 -2.74 -0.19
C ARG A 66 1.93 -2.41 -0.50
N LEU A 67 1.06 -3.41 -0.56
CA LEU A 67 -0.38 -3.24 -0.74
C LEU A 67 -0.98 -2.38 0.38
N GLU A 68 -0.53 -2.57 1.63
CA GLU A 68 -0.93 -1.70 2.75
C GLU A 68 -0.42 -0.26 2.57
N LYS A 69 0.81 -0.06 2.10
CA LYS A 69 1.37 1.27 1.83
C LYS A 69 0.67 1.97 0.66
N GLU A 70 0.43 1.27 -0.43
CA GLU A 70 -0.27 1.80 -1.61
C GLU A 70 -1.73 2.10 -1.30
N ARG A 71 -2.41 1.24 -0.53
CA ARG A 71 -3.75 1.54 0.01
C ARG A 71 -3.75 2.80 0.88
N LYS A 72 -2.73 2.99 1.73
CA LYS A 72 -2.57 4.22 2.53
C LYS A 72 -2.32 5.45 1.64
N ASN A 73 -1.48 5.33 0.62
CA ASN A 73 -1.21 6.41 -0.33
C ASN A 73 -2.46 6.79 -1.14
N LEU A 74 -3.23 5.80 -1.61
CA LEU A 74 -4.49 6.05 -2.30
C LEU A 74 -5.50 6.74 -1.37
N GLN A 75 -5.62 6.28 -0.12
CA GLN A 75 -6.47 6.93 0.86
C GLN A 75 -6.02 8.37 1.14
N GLN A 76 -4.70 8.63 1.15
CA GLN A 76 -4.15 9.97 1.30
C GLN A 76 -4.52 10.86 0.10
N LEU A 77 -4.31 10.41 -1.13
CA LEU A 77 -4.69 11.14 -2.35
C LEU A 77 -6.19 11.44 -2.39
N VAL A 78 -7.03 10.46 -2.02
CA VAL A 78 -8.48 10.65 -1.91
C VAL A 78 -8.82 11.69 -0.84
N ASN A 79 -8.12 11.67 0.30
CA ASN A 79 -8.34 12.64 1.37
C ASN A 79 -7.91 14.05 0.95
N GLU A 80 -6.78 14.20 0.26
CA GLU A 80 -6.31 15.47 -0.30
C GLU A 80 -7.32 16.05 -1.29
N ALA A 81 -7.79 15.25 -2.25
CA ALA A 81 -8.82 15.67 -3.20
C ALA A 81 -10.15 16.04 -2.52
N ARG A 82 -10.57 15.27 -1.51
CA ARG A 82 -11.76 15.59 -0.71
C ARG A 82 -11.59 16.88 0.08
N PHE A 83 -10.39 17.16 0.57
CA PHE A 83 -10.10 18.37 1.32
C PHE A 83 -10.16 19.61 0.44
N GLU A 84 -9.53 19.57 -0.74
CA GLU A 84 -9.61 20.66 -1.71
C GLU A 84 -11.06 20.96 -2.12
N LEU A 85 -11.84 19.91 -2.43
CA LEU A 85 -13.25 20.08 -2.78
C LEU A 85 -14.07 20.61 -1.61
N ALA A 86 -13.79 20.17 -0.37
CA ALA A 86 -14.44 20.70 0.83
C ALA A 86 -14.19 22.21 1.00
N GLN A 87 -12.96 22.66 0.79
CA GLN A 87 -12.60 24.08 0.86
C GLN A 87 -13.36 24.90 -0.20
N GLN A 88 -13.39 24.42 -1.45
CA GLN A 88 -14.12 25.07 -2.53
C GLN A 88 -15.62 25.17 -2.23
N LEU A 89 -16.24 24.10 -1.73
CA LEU A 89 -17.66 24.11 -1.35
C LEU A 89 -17.93 25.02 -0.14
N LEU A 90 -17.01 25.08 0.82
CA LEU A 90 -17.14 25.96 1.99
C LEU A 90 -17.01 27.43 1.61
N GLN A 91 -16.15 27.77 0.64
CA GLN A 91 -15.86 29.13 0.21
C GLN A 91 -16.85 29.65 -0.83
N ASN A 92 -17.18 28.84 -1.84
CA ASN A 92 -17.91 29.30 -3.03
C ASN A 92 -19.42 29.05 -2.95
N THR A 93 -19.92 28.45 -1.86
CA THR A 93 -21.34 28.12 -1.72
C THR A 93 -21.86 28.41 -0.30
N CYS A 94 -23.17 28.62 -0.19
CA CYS A 94 -23.88 28.72 1.08
C CYS A 94 -24.35 27.36 1.64
N LEU A 95 -23.80 26.24 1.14
CA LEU A 95 -24.23 24.91 1.57
C LEU A 95 -23.98 24.70 3.07
N SER A 96 -24.93 24.04 3.74
CA SER A 96 -24.75 23.64 5.14
C SER A 96 -23.64 22.59 5.25
N VAL A 97 -22.99 22.50 6.42
CA VAL A 97 -21.94 21.50 6.69
C VAL A 97 -22.46 20.07 6.46
N SER A 98 -23.73 19.81 6.75
CA SER A 98 -24.38 18.52 6.50
C SER A 98 -24.57 18.23 5.01
N ALA A 99 -24.95 19.24 4.22
CA ALA A 99 -25.06 19.10 2.76
C ALA A 99 -23.69 18.84 2.11
N ILE A 100 -22.64 19.52 2.57
CA ILE A 100 -21.26 19.30 2.11
C ILE A 100 -20.78 17.89 2.49
N ALA A 101 -21.06 17.43 3.71
CA ALA A 101 -20.73 16.07 4.14
C ALA A 101 -21.37 15.01 3.23
N THR A 102 -22.65 15.20 2.89
CA THR A 102 -23.39 14.32 1.97
C THR A 102 -22.77 14.34 0.56
N ALA A 103 -22.45 15.52 0.03
CA ALA A 103 -21.84 15.68 -1.29
C ALA A 103 -20.45 14.99 -1.38
N LEU A 104 -19.68 15.02 -0.29
CA LEU A 104 -18.37 14.38 -0.19
C LEU A 104 -18.43 12.90 0.23
N ARG A 105 -19.64 12.31 0.30
CA ARG A 105 -19.89 10.92 0.69
C ARG A 105 -19.30 10.55 2.06
N TYR A 106 -19.53 11.40 3.05
CA TYR A 106 -19.36 11.04 4.45
C TYR A 106 -20.66 10.45 5.00
N ASP A 107 -20.54 9.55 5.96
CA ASP A 107 -21.70 8.93 6.63
C ASP A 107 -22.57 9.97 7.33
N ASP A 108 -21.95 11.01 7.91
CA ASP A 108 -22.64 12.12 8.54
C ASP A 108 -21.77 13.41 8.62
N ALA A 109 -22.39 14.49 9.09
CA ALA A 109 -21.73 15.79 9.29
C ALA A 109 -20.62 15.77 10.35
N ASN A 110 -20.68 14.87 11.34
CA ASN A 110 -19.68 14.74 12.40
C ASN A 110 -18.41 14.05 11.89
N ALA A 111 -18.54 13.03 11.05
CA ALA A 111 -17.46 12.34 10.35
C ALA A 111 -16.71 13.32 9.44
N PHE A 112 -17.44 14.11 8.64
CA PHE A 112 -16.86 15.18 7.84
C PHE A 112 -16.16 16.23 8.72
N SER A 113 -16.82 16.73 9.77
CA SER A 113 -16.25 17.77 10.63
C SER A 113 -14.98 17.32 11.36
N ARG A 114 -14.88 16.04 11.73
CA ARG A 114 -13.65 15.45 12.30
C ARG A 114 -12.54 15.36 11.26
N ALA A 115 -12.85 14.83 10.07
CA ALA A 115 -11.87 14.75 8.98
C ALA A 115 -11.35 16.14 8.58
N PHE A 116 -12.25 17.10 8.38
CA PHE A 116 -11.90 18.48 8.02
C PHE A 116 -11.06 19.16 9.11
N ARG A 117 -11.40 18.97 10.40
CA ARG A 117 -10.59 19.50 11.49
C ARG A 117 -9.19 18.88 11.53
N ASN A 118 -9.05 17.59 11.25
CA ASN A 118 -7.74 16.95 11.18
C ASN A 118 -6.88 17.50 10.03
N TRP A 119 -7.50 17.95 8.93
CA TRP A 119 -6.78 18.54 7.79
C TRP A 119 -6.47 20.03 7.99
N ALA A 120 -7.44 20.82 8.48
CA ALA A 120 -7.36 22.28 8.53
C ALA A 120 -7.06 22.87 9.93
N ASN A 121 -6.96 22.03 10.97
CA ASN A 121 -6.91 22.43 12.38
C ASN A 121 -8.08 23.33 12.84
N LEU A 122 -9.15 23.41 12.06
CA LEU A 122 -10.34 24.24 12.32
C LEU A 122 -11.60 23.45 11.95
N SER A 123 -12.71 23.73 12.62
CA SER A 123 -14.00 23.19 12.14
C SER A 123 -14.41 23.82 10.80
N PRO A 124 -15.21 23.15 9.96
CA PRO A 124 -15.71 23.71 8.70
C PRO A 124 -16.35 25.10 8.86
N THR A 125 -17.14 25.30 9.92
CA THR A 125 -17.78 26.59 10.22
C THR A 125 -16.77 27.67 10.60
N GLN A 126 -15.78 27.36 11.43
CA GLN A 126 -14.71 28.30 11.80
C GLN A 126 -13.83 28.64 10.60
N TRP A 127 -13.55 27.67 9.74
CA TRP A 127 -12.78 27.88 8.52
C TRP A 127 -13.52 28.81 7.57
N ARG A 128 -14.82 28.56 7.32
CA ARG A 128 -15.69 29.43 6.51
C ARG A 128 -15.77 30.86 7.05
N ALA A 129 -15.83 31.04 8.37
CA ALA A 129 -15.88 32.38 8.98
C ALA A 129 -14.57 33.17 8.87
N ARG A 130 -13.46 32.54 8.44
CA ARG A 130 -12.15 33.18 8.23
C ARG A 130 -11.85 33.46 6.75
N GLN A 131 -12.69 32.96 5.83
CA GLN A 131 -12.62 33.28 4.41
C GLN A 131 -13.47 34.51 4.12
#